data_AF-A0A6J4VXP7-F1
#
_entry.id   AF-A0A6J4VXP7-F1
#
_cell.length_a   1.000
_cell.length_b   1.000
_cell.length_c   1.000
_cell.angle_alpha   90.00
_cell.angle_beta   90.00
_cell.angle_gamma   90.00
#
_symmetry.space_group_name_H-M   'P 1'
#
loop_
_entity.id
_entity.type
_entity.pdbx_description
1 polymer ?
#
loop_
_entity_poly.entity_id
_entity_poly.type
_entity_poly.pdbx_seq_one_letter_code
_entity_poly.pdbx_strand_id
1 'polypeptide(L)'
;MRKRYYYGGQAVMEGVMMRGQRQMAVAIRQPDGQIALHSAPLDSWLYRSPIRNWPFVRGVFVLWDALLLGMRALTLSANIAIGEEEGEEGDLAGPETTAAAPPDPQGIAGPALWATVALSLLFGTALFFVLPLLIIHFLDRWIASSLVSNLVEGLIRLTILLGY
;
A
#
# COMPACT_ATOMS: atom_id res chain seq x y z
N MET A 1 9.74 -31.87 17.25
CA MET A 1 8.61 -30.95 17.57
C MET A 1 8.04 -30.43 16.26
N ARG A 2 6.72 -30.56 16.01
CA ARG A 2 6.09 -29.97 14.81
C ARG A 2 6.09 -28.44 14.97
N LYS A 3 6.67 -27.71 14.01
CA LYS A 3 6.60 -26.24 14.00
C LYS A 3 5.14 -25.83 13.85
N ARG A 4 4.63 -25.05 14.82
CA ARG A 4 3.31 -24.42 14.70
C ARG A 4 3.43 -23.24 13.76
N TYR A 5 2.45 -23.08 12.89
CA TYR A 5 2.41 -22.02 11.92
C TYR A 5 1.17 -21.17 12.14
N TYR A 6 1.36 -19.86 12.05
CA TYR A 6 0.31 -18.89 12.23
C TYR A 6 -0.24 -18.51 10.87
N TYR A 7 -1.56 -18.52 10.77
CA TYR A 7 -2.31 -17.98 9.65
C TYR A 7 -2.83 -16.61 10.07
N GLY A 8 -2.80 -15.68 9.14
CA GLY A 8 -3.32 -14.33 9.34
C GLY A 8 -4.06 -13.88 8.10
N GLY A 9 -4.77 -12.77 8.20
CA GLY A 9 -5.55 -12.26 7.10
C GLY A 9 -5.77 -10.77 7.18
N GLN A 10 -6.36 -10.25 6.11
CA GLN A 10 -6.78 -8.86 5.97
C GLN A 10 -8.22 -8.86 5.42
N ALA A 11 -9.04 -7.94 5.90
CA ALA A 11 -10.31 -7.65 5.22
C ALA A 11 -10.03 -6.95 3.88
N VAL A 12 -10.81 -7.30 2.86
CA VAL A 12 -10.78 -6.66 1.54
C VAL A 12 -12.21 -6.24 1.15
N MET A 13 -12.38 -5.53 0.05
CA MET A 13 -13.70 -5.04 -0.36
C MET A 13 -14.62 -6.23 -0.65
N GLU A 14 -15.75 -6.31 0.05
CA GLU A 14 -16.72 -7.43 -0.07
C GLU A 14 -16.11 -8.83 0.13
N GLY A 15 -14.99 -8.92 0.88
CA GLY A 15 -14.24 -10.17 0.95
C GLY A 15 -13.22 -10.27 2.07
N VAL A 16 -12.50 -11.39 2.10
CA VAL A 16 -11.42 -11.67 3.06
C VAL A 16 -10.22 -12.30 2.37
N MET A 17 -9.03 -11.83 2.71
CA MET A 17 -7.75 -12.44 2.35
C MET A 17 -7.19 -13.24 3.54
N MET A 18 -6.77 -14.48 3.30
CA MET A 18 -6.01 -15.31 4.24
C MET A 18 -4.63 -15.63 3.68
N ARG A 19 -3.60 -15.42 4.50
CA ARG A 19 -2.19 -15.68 4.20
C ARG A 19 -1.70 -16.87 5.03
N GLY A 20 -1.25 -17.92 4.34
CA GLY A 20 -0.49 -19.03 4.91
C GLY A 20 1.02 -18.83 4.76
N GLN A 21 1.80 -19.89 4.98
CA GLN A 21 3.26 -19.82 4.80
C GLN A 21 3.71 -19.81 3.35
N ARG A 22 2.97 -20.53 2.49
CA ARG A 22 3.36 -20.82 1.11
C ARG A 22 2.30 -20.42 0.10
N GLN A 23 1.09 -20.14 0.57
CA GLN A 23 -0.02 -19.73 -0.27
C GLN A 23 -0.84 -18.67 0.44
N MET A 24 -1.46 -17.81 -0.34
CA MET A 24 -2.54 -16.93 0.08
C MET A 24 -3.80 -17.28 -0.70
N ALA A 25 -4.96 -16.94 -0.12
CA ALA A 25 -6.25 -17.03 -0.78
C ALA A 25 -7.06 -15.77 -0.49
N VAL A 26 -7.80 -15.28 -1.48
CA VAL A 26 -8.72 -14.15 -1.37
C VAL A 26 -10.09 -14.63 -1.84
N ALA A 27 -11.10 -14.45 -1.00
CA ALA A 27 -12.49 -14.75 -1.33
C ALA A 27 -13.28 -13.44 -1.36
N ILE A 28 -13.91 -13.10 -2.49
CA ILE A 28 -14.63 -11.84 -2.71
C ILE A 28 -16.04 -12.17 -3.20
N ARG A 29 -17.06 -11.51 -2.64
CA ARG A 29 -18.43 -11.57 -3.13
C ARG A 29 -18.57 -10.70 -4.38
N GLN A 30 -19.01 -11.31 -5.48
CA GLN A 30 -19.33 -10.63 -6.73
C GLN A 30 -20.71 -9.96 -6.66
N PRO A 31 -20.99 -8.96 -7.53
CA PRO A 31 -22.30 -8.32 -7.61
C PRO A 31 -23.46 -9.28 -7.90
N ASP A 32 -23.19 -10.38 -8.60
CA ASP A 32 -24.16 -11.45 -8.92
C ASP A 32 -24.45 -12.37 -7.71
N GLY A 33 -23.76 -12.16 -6.58
CA GLY A 33 -23.90 -12.91 -5.35
C GLY A 33 -23.00 -14.15 -5.24
N GLN A 34 -22.23 -14.50 -6.30
CA GLN A 34 -21.25 -15.57 -6.28
C GLN A 34 -19.99 -15.17 -5.50
N ILE A 35 -19.13 -16.14 -5.19
CA ILE A 35 -17.85 -15.90 -4.51
C ILE A 35 -16.71 -16.21 -5.48
N ALA A 36 -15.96 -15.19 -5.88
CA ALA A 36 -14.69 -15.36 -6.57
C ALA A 36 -13.61 -15.79 -5.56
N LEU A 37 -12.91 -16.89 -5.85
CA LEU A 37 -11.80 -17.38 -5.04
C LEU A 37 -10.51 -17.34 -5.86
N HIS A 38 -9.54 -16.55 -5.40
CA HIS A 38 -8.21 -16.48 -6.00
C HIS A 38 -7.17 -16.99 -5.02
N SER A 39 -6.32 -17.93 -5.45
CA SER A 39 -5.23 -18.46 -4.65
C SER A 39 -3.90 -18.24 -5.34
N ALA A 40 -2.87 -17.87 -4.59
CA ALA A 40 -1.55 -17.58 -5.12
C ALA A 40 -0.44 -18.21 -4.28
N PRO A 41 0.64 -18.70 -4.92
CA PRO A 41 1.83 -19.06 -4.19
C PRO A 41 2.49 -17.80 -3.62
N LEU A 42 2.86 -17.86 -2.35
CA LEU A 42 3.74 -16.88 -1.73
C LEU A 42 5.18 -17.32 -2.02
N ASP A 43 5.58 -17.20 -3.29
CA ASP A 43 6.95 -17.43 -3.72
C ASP A 43 7.82 -16.25 -3.33
N SER A 44 8.08 -16.21 -2.04
CA SER A 44 8.78 -15.09 -1.46
C SER A 44 10.27 -15.41 -1.56
N TRP A 45 10.85 -15.08 -2.72
CA TRP A 45 12.30 -15.02 -2.96
C TRP A 45 13.02 -14.30 -1.80
N LEU A 46 12.34 -13.32 -1.20
CA LEU A 46 12.73 -12.58 0.01
C LEU A 46 12.98 -13.46 1.25
N TYR A 47 12.31 -14.62 1.36
CA TYR A 47 12.47 -15.57 2.46
C TYR A 47 13.64 -16.53 2.25
N ARG A 48 14.24 -16.59 1.06
CA ARG A 48 15.38 -17.48 0.77
C ARG A 48 16.74 -16.83 1.01
N SER A 49 16.82 -15.50 1.15
CA SER A 49 18.09 -14.76 1.25
C SER A 49 18.69 -14.71 2.68
N PRO A 50 20.03 -14.79 2.85
CA PRO A 50 20.71 -14.70 4.15
C PRO A 50 20.57 -13.33 4.84
N ILE A 51 20.21 -12.29 4.10
CA ILE A 51 19.94 -10.94 4.62
C ILE A 51 18.78 -10.91 5.63
N ARG A 52 17.94 -11.95 5.63
CA ARG A 52 16.82 -12.15 6.55
C ARG A 52 17.23 -12.28 8.02
N ASN A 53 18.48 -12.62 8.34
CA ASN A 53 18.88 -12.84 9.73
C ASN A 53 19.14 -11.53 10.50
N TRP A 54 19.12 -10.38 9.84
CA TRP A 54 19.25 -9.09 10.50
C TRP A 54 17.90 -8.60 11.07
N PRO A 55 17.77 -8.39 12.39
CA PRO A 55 16.47 -8.18 13.04
C PRO A 55 15.67 -6.98 12.52
N PHE A 56 16.32 -5.86 12.19
CA PHE A 56 15.66 -4.67 11.64
C PHE A 56 15.32 -4.84 10.15
N VAL A 57 16.30 -5.25 9.36
CA VAL A 57 16.16 -5.42 7.91
C VAL A 57 15.09 -6.47 7.58
N ARG A 58 15.05 -7.56 8.35
CA ARG A 58 14.00 -8.59 8.25
C ARG A 58 12.60 -8.01 8.44
N GLY A 59 12.41 -7.17 9.45
CA GLY A 59 11.11 -6.56 9.75
C GLY A 59 10.61 -5.69 8.59
N VAL A 60 11.48 -4.84 8.06
CA VAL A 60 11.16 -3.96 6.92
C VAL A 60 10.75 -4.77 5.69
N PHE A 61 11.50 -5.81 5.34
CA PHE A 61 11.19 -6.67 4.20
C PHE A 61 9.88 -7.45 4.37
N VAL A 62 9.61 -7.99 5.56
CA VAL A 62 8.35 -8.69 5.86
C VAL A 62 7.16 -7.73 5.81
N LEU A 63 7.32 -6.51 6.33
CA LEU A 63 6.30 -5.48 6.26
C LEU A 63 6.03 -5.05 4.82
N TRP A 64 7.08 -4.81 4.03
CA TRP A 64 6.98 -4.45 2.62
C TRP A 64 6.22 -5.52 1.82
N ASP A 65 6.60 -6.79 1.99
CA ASP A 65 5.95 -7.94 1.35
C ASP A 65 4.47 -8.03 1.74
N ALA A 66 4.16 -7.87 3.03
CA ALA A 66 2.78 -7.88 3.51
C ALA A 66 1.94 -6.71 2.97
N LEU A 67 2.50 -5.50 2.93
CA LEU A 67 1.85 -4.31 2.37
C LEU A 67 1.57 -4.50 0.87
N LEU A 68 2.56 -4.95 0.10
CA LEU A 68 2.42 -5.15 -1.33
C LEU A 68 1.34 -6.19 -1.64
N LEU A 69 1.33 -7.29 -0.90
CA LEU A 69 0.30 -8.34 -0.99
C LEU A 69 -1.09 -7.81 -0.65
N GLY A 70 -1.21 -7.06 0.44
CA GLY A 70 -2.47 -6.48 0.90
C GLY A 70 -3.03 -5.46 -0.09
N MET A 71 -2.18 -4.60 -0.66
CA MET A 71 -2.55 -3.66 -1.71
C MET A 71 -3.06 -4.37 -2.97
N ARG A 72 -2.37 -5.43 -3.42
CA ARG A 72 -2.83 -6.24 -4.57
C ARG A 72 -4.20 -6.87 -4.30
N ALA A 73 -4.41 -7.43 -3.11
CA ALA A 73 -5.68 -8.03 -2.74
C ALA A 73 -6.81 -6.99 -2.67
N LEU A 74 -6.53 -5.77 -2.19
CA LEU A 74 -7.50 -4.67 -2.17
C LEU A 74 -7.88 -4.24 -3.59
N THR A 75 -6.89 -4.03 -4.48
CA THR A 75 -7.16 -3.68 -5.87
C THR A 75 -7.96 -4.78 -6.58
N LEU A 76 -7.58 -6.06 -6.42
CA LEU A 76 -8.31 -7.20 -6.96
C LEU A 76 -9.77 -7.20 -6.48
N SER A 77 -9.98 -7.00 -5.17
CA SER A 77 -11.32 -6.97 -4.59
C SER A 77 -12.18 -5.81 -5.10
N ALA A 78 -11.57 -4.65 -5.35
CA ALA A 78 -12.27 -3.50 -5.89
C ALA A 78 -12.72 -3.74 -7.34
N ASN A 79 -11.84 -4.29 -8.18
CA ASN A 79 -12.16 -4.57 -9.59
C ASN A 79 -13.29 -5.60 -9.72
N ILE A 80 -13.21 -6.71 -8.96
CA ILE A 80 -14.25 -7.75 -8.95
C ILE A 80 -15.58 -7.23 -8.39
N ALA A 81 -15.55 -6.38 -7.36
CA ALA A 81 -16.76 -5.81 -6.77
C ALA A 81 -17.48 -4.81 -7.69
N ILE A 82 -16.77 -4.20 -8.65
CA ILE A 82 -17.36 -3.26 -9.64
C ILE A 82 -17.96 -4.02 -10.83
N GLY A 83 -17.65 -5.31 -10.99
CA GLY A 83 -18.17 -6.15 -12.08
C GLY A 83 -17.40 -5.98 -13.40
N GLU A 84 -16.16 -5.51 -13.35
CA GLU A 84 -15.25 -5.55 -14.49
C GLU A 84 -14.76 -7.00 -14.69
N GLU A 85 -15.54 -7.81 -15.41
CA GLU A 85 -15.10 -9.12 -15.90
C GLU A 85 -14.27 -8.94 -17.18
N GLU A 86 -13.00 -8.59 -17.04
CA GLU A 86 -11.99 -8.99 -18.01
C GLU A 86 -11.20 -10.15 -17.42
N GLY A 87 -11.14 -11.24 -18.19
CA GLY A 87 -10.52 -12.52 -17.84
C GLY A 87 -9.01 -12.41 -17.71
N GLU A 88 -8.56 -11.67 -16.71
CA GLU A 88 -7.26 -11.84 -16.12
C GLU A 88 -7.40 -12.98 -15.10
N GLU A 89 -6.93 -14.18 -15.47
CA GLU A 89 -6.29 -15.04 -14.49
C GLU A 89 -5.22 -14.16 -13.83
N GLY A 90 -5.62 -13.46 -12.77
CA GLY A 90 -4.80 -12.51 -12.03
C GLY A 90 -3.71 -13.30 -11.35
N ASP A 91 -2.67 -13.59 -12.12
CA ASP A 91 -1.53 -14.37 -11.73
C ASP A 91 -0.78 -13.54 -10.70
N LEU A 92 -1.13 -13.78 -9.44
CA LEU A 92 -0.43 -13.24 -8.29
C LEU A 92 1.01 -13.79 -8.21
N ALA A 93 1.38 -14.74 -9.09
CA ALA A 93 2.74 -15.10 -9.45
C ALA A 93 3.12 -14.45 -10.79
N GLY A 94 4.15 -13.60 -10.84
CA GLY A 94 4.75 -13.24 -12.12
C GLY A 94 5.82 -14.25 -12.53
N PRO A 95 6.42 -14.09 -13.72
CA PRO A 95 5.86 -14.24 -15.05
C PRO A 95 6.22 -15.63 -15.62
N GLU A 96 5.24 -16.42 -16.05
CA GLU A 96 5.53 -17.58 -16.91
C GLU A 96 5.29 -17.21 -18.38
N THR A 97 6.39 -17.20 -19.11
CA THR A 97 6.50 -17.02 -20.55
C THR A 97 5.60 -18.00 -21.31
N THR A 98 4.47 -17.53 -21.83
CA THR A 98 3.92 -18.08 -23.07
C THR A 98 3.50 -16.94 -24.00
N ALA A 99 3.89 -17.09 -25.26
CA ALA A 99 3.75 -16.09 -26.29
C ALA A 99 2.27 -15.89 -26.67
N ALA A 100 1.72 -14.76 -26.24
CA ALA A 100 0.59 -14.10 -26.86
C ALA A 100 0.68 -12.61 -26.52
N ALA A 101 0.28 -11.76 -27.47
CA ALA A 101 0.43 -10.30 -27.44
C ALA A 101 -0.04 -9.69 -26.10
N PRO A 102 0.63 -8.64 -25.59
CA PRO A 102 0.28 -8.04 -24.30
C PRO A 102 -1.14 -7.44 -24.38
N PRO A 103 -2.08 -7.85 -23.51
CA PRO A 103 -3.29 -7.08 -23.33
C PRO A 103 -2.91 -5.77 -22.62
N ASP A 104 -3.36 -4.65 -23.18
CA ASP A 104 -3.18 -3.33 -22.56
C ASP A 104 -3.87 -3.32 -21.19
N PRO A 105 -3.15 -3.06 -20.08
CA PRO A 105 -3.76 -3.03 -18.75
C PRO A 105 -4.66 -1.78 -18.63
N GLN A 106 -5.96 -1.96 -18.87
CA GLN A 106 -6.98 -0.91 -18.76
C GLN A 106 -7.63 -0.82 -17.36
N GLY A 107 -7.13 -1.57 -16.38
CA GLY A 107 -7.38 -1.27 -14.98
C GLY A 107 -6.47 -0.14 -14.48
N ILE A 108 -6.87 0.56 -13.42
CA ILE A 108 -6.08 1.61 -12.74
C ILE A 108 -4.67 1.10 -12.32
N ALA A 109 -4.38 -0.20 -12.40
CA ALA A 109 -3.12 -0.88 -12.11
C ALA A 109 -1.95 -0.58 -13.09
N GLY A 110 -1.61 0.70 -13.27
CA GLY A 110 -0.44 1.15 -14.05
C GLY A 110 0.38 2.26 -13.37
N PRO A 111 1.31 2.91 -14.10
CA PRO A 111 2.03 4.12 -13.65
C PRO A 111 1.11 5.22 -13.08
N ALA A 112 -0.17 5.21 -13.46
CA ALA A 112 -1.20 6.10 -12.94
C ALA A 112 -1.44 5.96 -11.42
N LEU A 113 -1.45 4.75 -10.85
CA LEU A 113 -1.55 4.58 -9.38
C LEU A 113 -0.34 5.19 -8.67
N TRP A 114 0.85 4.91 -9.17
CA TRP A 114 2.07 5.50 -8.62
C TRP A 114 2.08 7.02 -8.76
N ALA A 115 1.53 7.56 -9.84
CA ALA A 115 1.37 9.00 -10.02
C ALA A 115 0.40 9.60 -8.99
N THR A 116 -0.75 8.97 -8.73
CA THR A 116 -1.71 9.45 -7.72
C THR A 116 -1.16 9.36 -6.30
N VAL A 117 -0.43 8.29 -5.98
CA VAL A 117 0.28 8.14 -4.70
C VAL A 117 1.40 9.18 -4.57
N ALA A 118 2.20 9.39 -5.60
CA ALA A 118 3.26 10.40 -5.59
C ALA A 118 2.68 11.82 -5.45
N LEU A 119 1.58 12.11 -6.15
CA LEU A 119 0.89 13.39 -6.08
C LEU A 119 0.28 13.64 -4.70
N SER A 120 -0.36 12.63 -4.09
CA SER A 120 -0.92 12.76 -2.74
C SER A 120 0.17 12.91 -1.69
N LEU A 121 1.28 12.19 -1.83
CA LEU A 121 2.44 12.34 -0.95
C LEU A 121 3.08 13.73 -1.10
N LEU A 122 3.23 14.21 -2.33
CA LEU A 122 3.74 15.56 -2.60
C LEU A 122 2.81 16.62 -2.01
N PHE A 123 1.51 16.47 -2.20
CA PHE A 123 0.51 17.40 -1.65
C PHE A 123 0.52 17.39 -0.11
N GLY A 124 0.52 16.21 0.52
CA GLY A 124 0.63 16.08 1.97
C GLY A 124 1.93 16.68 2.51
N THR A 125 3.05 16.45 1.83
CA THR A 125 4.34 17.05 2.20
C THR A 125 4.31 18.57 2.04
N ALA A 126 3.73 19.06 0.95
CA ALA A 126 3.59 20.49 0.70
C ALA A 126 2.72 21.16 1.77
N LEU A 127 1.56 20.57 2.10
CA LEU A 127 0.61 21.13 3.06
C LEU A 127 1.12 21.07 4.51
N PHE A 128 1.67 19.94 4.95
CA PHE A 128 2.01 19.72 6.36
C PHE A 128 3.47 20.04 6.72
N PHE A 129 4.38 20.13 5.74
CA PHE A 129 5.78 20.46 6.00
C PHE A 129 6.19 21.76 5.31
N VAL A 130 6.01 21.87 3.99
CA VAL A 130 6.54 23.03 3.24
C VAL A 130 5.77 24.31 3.55
N LEU A 131 4.44 24.26 3.58
CA LEU A 131 3.57 25.41 3.83
C LEU A 131 3.81 26.03 5.22
N PRO A 132 3.79 25.27 6.34
CA PRO A 132 4.09 25.86 7.64
C PRO A 132 5.50 26.47 7.70
N LEU A 133 6.49 25.86 7.05
CA LEU A 133 7.85 26.41 6.97
C LEU A 133 7.90 27.72 6.16
N LEU A 134 7.19 27.80 5.04
CA LEU A 134 7.10 29.03 4.25
C LEU A 134 6.44 30.16 5.05
N ILE A 135 5.33 29.87 5.74
CA ILE A 135 4.64 30.87 6.57
C ILE A 135 5.59 31.41 7.65
N ILE A 136 6.29 30.53 8.37
CA ILE A 136 7.28 30.91 9.39
C ILE A 136 8.42 31.73 8.78
N HIS A 137 8.97 31.33 7.64
CA HIS A 137 10.05 32.06 6.98
C HIS A 137 9.69 33.51 6.67
N PHE A 138 8.43 33.79 6.28
CA PHE A 138 7.97 35.16 6.10
C PHE A 138 7.75 35.88 7.44
N LEU A 139 7.21 35.18 8.44
CA LEU A 139 6.92 35.74 9.77
C LEU A 139 8.18 36.06 10.59
N ASP A 140 9.24 35.27 10.45
CA ASP A 140 10.51 35.46 11.18
C ASP A 140 11.15 36.82 10.92
N ARG A 141 10.85 37.45 9.78
CA ARG A 141 11.30 38.81 9.47
C ARG A 141 10.76 39.85 10.46
N TRP A 142 9.67 39.54 11.16
CA TRP A 142 9.04 40.41 12.16
C TRP A 142 9.24 39.91 13.60
N ILE A 143 9.89 38.75 13.80
CA ILE A 143 10.06 38.14 15.13
C ILE A 143 11.56 38.01 15.44
N ALA A 144 12.04 38.82 16.38
CA ALA A 144 13.46 38.81 16.77
C ALA A 144 13.85 37.67 17.72
N SER A 145 12.89 37.06 18.42
CA SER A 145 13.15 36.05 19.46
C SER A 145 12.90 34.63 18.98
N SER A 146 13.91 33.77 19.11
CA SER A 146 13.86 32.35 18.71
C SER A 146 12.77 31.55 19.44
N LEU A 147 12.51 31.85 20.72
CA LEU A 147 11.47 31.15 21.50
C LEU A 147 10.07 31.42 20.94
N VAL A 148 9.76 32.68 20.61
CA VAL A 148 8.45 33.05 20.05
C VAL A 148 8.28 32.48 18.64
N SER A 149 9.34 32.48 17.83
CA SER A 149 9.30 31.85 16.49
C SER A 149 8.98 30.35 16.60
N ASN A 150 9.67 29.61 17.48
CA ASN A 150 9.40 28.18 17.69
C ASN A 150 7.96 27.91 18.22
N LEU A 151 7.45 28.78 19.10
CA LEU A 151 6.09 28.64 19.63
C LEU A 151 5.03 28.89 18.54
N VAL A 152 5.24 29.90 17.71
CA VAL A 152 4.38 30.22 16.57
C VAL A 152 4.45 29.12 15.52
N GLU A 153 5.62 28.54 15.25
CA GLU A 153 5.77 27.39 14.35
C GLU A 153 4.94 26.20 14.83
N GLY A 154 5.07 25.86 16.11
CA GLY A 154 4.29 24.80 16.72
C GLY A 154 2.79 25.05 16.61
N LEU A 155 2.36 26.28 16.86
CA LEU A 155 0.94 26.67 16.79
C LEU A 155 0.40 26.59 15.35
N ILE A 156 1.16 27.04 14.35
CA ILE A 156 0.77 26.95 12.94
C ILE A 156 0.63 25.49 12.52
N ARG A 157 1.62 24.64 12.85
CA ARG A 157 1.55 23.20 12.54
C ARG A 157 0.34 22.54 13.19
N LEU A 158 0.07 22.86 14.47
CA LEU A 158 -1.08 22.33 15.20
C LEU A 158 -2.40 22.79 14.57
N THR A 159 -2.50 24.07 14.19
CA THR A 159 -3.70 24.63 13.57
C THR A 159 -3.97 23.99 12.21
N ILE A 160 -2.94 23.81 11.39
CA ILE A 160 -3.06 23.12 10.09
C ILE A 160 -3.50 21.67 10.28
N LEU A 161 -2.95 20.97 11.28
CA LEU A 161 -3.33 19.58 11.58
C LEU A 161 -4.79 19.45 12.04
N LEU A 162 -5.25 20.37 12.88
CA LEU A 162 -6.63 20.36 13.40
C LEU A 162 -7.66 20.91 12.42
N GLY A 163 -7.23 21.70 11.43
CA GLY A 163 -8.10 22.36 10.46
C GLY A 163 -8.32 21.60 9.15
N TYR A 164 -7.59 20.51 8.91
CA TYR A 164 -7.81 19.57 7.79
C TYR A 164 -8.97 18.62 8.10
#